data_AF-A0A251SRA0-F1
#
_entry.id   AF-A0A251SRA0-F1
#
_cell.length_a   1.000
_cell.length_b   1.000
_cell.length_c   1.000
_cell.angle_alpha   90.00
_cell.angle_beta   90.00
_cell.angle_gamma   90.00
#
_symmetry.space_group_name_H-M   'P 1'
#
loop_
_entity.id
_entity.type
_entity.pdbx_description
1 polymer ?
#
loop_
_entity_poly.entity_id
_entity_poly.type
_entity_poly.pdbx_seq_one_letter_code
_entity_poly.pdbx_strand_id
1 'polypeptide(L)'
;MSNSSLTSSPARSSISTTAIVGASGISSSDEVYFSADLTTFQERKEEALRALKEDLMATLNKEVRMLDEDSWMFEGPRSRIHLITRPGGLLSKHAETMKLTQKRNQNASIK
;
A
#
# COMPACT_ATOMS: atom_id res chain seq x y z
N MET A 1 0.29 16.39 -39.63
CA MET A 1 0.18 15.00 -40.11
C MET A 1 -1.10 14.43 -39.51
N SER A 2 -2.16 14.34 -40.31
CA SER A 2 -3.40 13.65 -39.93
C SER A 2 -3.15 12.15 -39.99
N ASN A 3 -3.63 11.38 -39.01
CA ASN A 3 -3.98 9.98 -39.21
C ASN A 3 -5.10 9.64 -38.23
N SER A 4 -6.32 9.70 -38.76
CA SER A 4 -7.52 9.11 -38.22
C SER A 4 -7.40 7.59 -38.28
N SER A 5 -7.72 6.89 -37.20
CA SER A 5 -8.12 5.48 -37.27
C SER A 5 -9.16 5.24 -36.20
N LEU A 6 -10.41 5.31 -36.64
CA LEU A 6 -11.57 4.82 -35.93
C LEU A 6 -11.55 3.28 -35.92
N THR A 7 -12.37 2.73 -35.02
CA THR A 7 -12.93 1.37 -35.01
C THR A 7 -11.99 0.19 -34.73
N SER A 8 -12.09 -0.33 -33.49
CA SER A 8 -12.40 -1.74 -33.32
C SER A 8 -13.24 -1.90 -32.04
N SER A 9 -14.57 -1.97 -32.22
CA SER A 9 -15.47 -2.46 -31.17
C SER A 9 -15.31 -3.98 -31.08
N PRO A 10 -15.11 -4.56 -29.89
CA PRO A 10 -15.17 -6.02 -29.74
C PRO A 10 -16.51 -6.56 -30.22
N ALA A 11 -16.46 -7.40 -31.25
CA ALA A 11 -17.61 -8.15 -31.72
C ALA A 11 -18.14 -9.03 -30.59
N ARG A 12 -19.46 -8.96 -30.39
CA ARG A 12 -20.25 -9.79 -29.50
C ARG A 12 -19.95 -11.26 -29.80
N SER A 13 -19.22 -11.94 -28.94
CA SER A 13 -19.10 -13.40 -29.02
C SER A 13 -20.38 -14.01 -28.45
N SER A 14 -21.07 -14.75 -29.31
CA SER A 14 -22.25 -15.55 -28.99
C SER A 14 -21.94 -16.59 -27.91
N ILE A 15 -22.71 -16.61 -26.83
CA ILE A 15 -22.78 -17.78 -25.95
C ILE A 15 -23.77 -18.75 -26.59
N SER A 16 -23.26 -19.92 -26.97
CA SER A 16 -24.09 -21.02 -27.47
C SER A 16 -24.88 -21.64 -26.32
N THR A 17 -26.19 -21.68 -26.49
CA THR A 17 -27.12 -22.46 -25.66
C THR A 17 -26.79 -23.94 -25.79
N THR A 18 -26.47 -24.60 -24.67
CA THR A 18 -26.53 -26.06 -24.58
C THR A 18 -27.74 -26.41 -23.72
N ALA A 19 -28.72 -27.11 -24.31
CA ALA A 19 -29.80 -27.71 -23.56
C ALA A 19 -29.32 -29.06 -23.04
N ILE A 20 -29.17 -29.19 -21.71
CA ILE A 20 -29.04 -30.49 -21.06
C ILE A 20 -30.43 -31.14 -21.05
N VAL A 21 -30.67 -32.04 -22.00
CA VAL A 21 -31.74 -33.03 -21.90
C VAL A 21 -31.22 -34.14 -20.98
N GLY A 22 -31.90 -34.36 -19.86
CA GLY A 22 -31.42 -35.28 -18.84
C GLY A 22 -32.36 -35.39 -17.65
N ALA A 23 -33.66 -35.53 -17.92
CA ALA A 23 -34.56 -36.09 -16.92
C ALA A 23 -34.40 -37.61 -16.95
N SER A 24 -33.66 -38.19 -16.00
CA SER A 24 -33.97 -39.51 -15.43
C SER A 24 -32.95 -39.92 -14.38
N GLY A 25 -33.46 -40.37 -13.22
CA GLY A 25 -32.69 -41.14 -12.25
C GLY A 25 -32.39 -40.36 -10.97
N ILE A 26 -33.31 -40.42 -10.01
CA ILE A 26 -32.91 -40.38 -8.61
C ILE A 26 -32.05 -41.64 -8.39
N SER A 27 -30.74 -41.50 -8.58
CA SER A 27 -29.75 -42.42 -8.06
C SER A 27 -29.47 -41.99 -6.63
N SER A 28 -30.02 -42.74 -5.68
CA SER A 28 -29.89 -42.56 -4.23
C SER A 28 -28.43 -42.65 -3.70
N SER A 29 -27.43 -42.58 -4.59
CA SER A 29 -25.99 -42.65 -4.29
C SER A 29 -25.23 -41.37 -4.65
N ASP A 30 -25.80 -40.47 -5.47
CA ASP A 30 -25.14 -39.20 -5.88
C ASP A 30 -25.31 -38.07 -4.85
N GLU A 31 -26.27 -38.16 -3.94
CA GLU A 31 -26.52 -37.15 -2.89
C GLU A 31 -25.35 -37.07 -1.89
N VAL A 32 -24.65 -38.19 -1.65
CA VAL A 32 -23.47 -38.26 -0.79
C VAL A 32 -22.24 -37.67 -1.50
N TYR A 33 -22.11 -37.88 -2.80
CA TYR A 33 -21.01 -37.32 -3.60
C TYR A 33 -21.14 -35.80 -3.78
N PHE A 34 -22.35 -35.30 -4.02
CA PHE A 34 -22.62 -33.85 -4.06
C PHE A 34 -22.33 -33.21 -2.69
N SER A 35 -22.74 -33.84 -1.59
CA SER A 35 -22.51 -33.32 -0.24
C SER A 35 -21.01 -33.24 0.10
N ALA A 36 -20.23 -34.25 -0.30
CA ALA A 36 -18.78 -34.21 -0.19
C ALA A 36 -18.17 -33.10 -1.06
N ASP A 37 -18.64 -32.94 -2.29
CA ASP A 37 -18.12 -31.93 -3.22
C ASP A 37 -18.43 -30.49 -2.75
N LEU A 38 -19.57 -30.26 -2.10
CA LEU A 38 -19.87 -29.00 -1.40
C LEU A 38 -18.88 -28.73 -0.26
N THR A 39 -18.52 -29.76 0.53
CA THR A 39 -17.52 -29.59 1.59
C THR A 39 -16.13 -29.31 1.03
N THR A 40 -15.72 -29.95 -0.08
CA THR A 40 -14.42 -29.65 -0.72
C THR A 40 -14.40 -28.28 -1.39
N PHE A 41 -15.51 -27.83 -1.96
CA PHE A 41 -15.62 -26.51 -2.56
C PHE A 41 -15.56 -25.41 -1.50
N GLN A 42 -16.22 -25.64 -0.36
CA GLN A 42 -16.16 -24.75 0.78
C GLN A 42 -14.74 -24.69 1.38
N GLU A 43 -14.06 -25.83 1.53
CA GLU A 43 -12.66 -25.88 1.97
C GLU A 43 -11.72 -25.16 0.99
N ARG A 44 -11.90 -25.35 -0.34
CA ARG A 44 -11.15 -24.60 -1.36
C ARG A 44 -11.38 -23.10 -1.29
N LYS A 45 -12.61 -22.67 -1.00
CA LYS A 45 -12.94 -21.25 -0.79
C LYS A 45 -12.25 -20.71 0.45
N GLU A 46 -12.24 -21.46 1.55
CA GLU A 46 -11.57 -21.09 2.80
C GLU A 46 -10.06 -21.02 2.63
N GLU A 47 -9.48 -21.96 1.88
CA GLU A 47 -8.05 -21.97 1.53
C GLU A 47 -7.68 -20.77 0.65
N ALA A 48 -8.47 -20.49 -0.39
CA ALA A 48 -8.25 -19.33 -1.23
C ALA A 48 -8.36 -18.00 -0.45
N LEU A 49 -9.32 -17.92 0.49
CA LEU A 49 -9.46 -16.77 1.38
C LEU A 49 -8.27 -16.66 2.33
N ARG A 50 -7.78 -17.78 2.85
CA ARG A 50 -6.60 -17.82 3.71
C ARG A 50 -5.36 -17.36 2.95
N ALA A 51 -5.10 -17.88 1.76
CA ALA A 51 -4.00 -17.47 0.90
C ALA A 51 -4.06 -15.98 0.57
N LEU A 52 -5.24 -15.45 0.22
CA LEU A 52 -5.41 -14.02 -0.03
C LEU A 52 -5.10 -13.17 1.21
N LYS A 53 -5.55 -13.63 2.39
CA LYS A 53 -5.24 -12.95 3.66
C LYS A 53 -3.75 -13.01 3.97
N GLU A 54 -3.09 -14.13 3.71
CA GLU A 54 -1.65 -14.29 3.90
C GLU A 54 -0.86 -13.36 2.98
N ASP A 55 -1.20 -13.28 1.69
CA ASP A 55 -0.57 -12.36 0.74
C ASP A 55 -0.76 -10.89 1.15
N LEU A 56 -1.96 -10.52 1.60
CA LEU A 56 -2.23 -9.18 2.13
C LEU A 56 -1.35 -8.89 3.35
N MET A 57 -1.31 -9.80 4.32
CA MET A 57 -0.50 -9.65 5.53
C MET A 57 1.00 -9.58 5.21
N ALA A 58 1.48 -10.39 4.27
CA ALA A 58 2.86 -10.36 3.80
C ALA A 58 3.21 -9.01 3.17
N THR A 59 2.30 -8.46 2.36
CA THR A 59 2.47 -7.15 1.71
C THR A 59 2.51 -6.03 2.75
N LEU A 60 1.59 -6.04 3.71
CA LEU A 60 1.56 -5.06 4.80
C LEU A 60 2.82 -5.13 5.67
N ASN A 61 3.25 -6.33 6.05
CA ASN A 61 4.47 -6.51 6.85
C ASN A 61 5.72 -6.03 6.11
N LYS A 62 5.79 -6.24 4.79
CA LYS A 62 6.87 -5.70 3.98
C LYS A 62 6.88 -4.18 4.03
N GLU A 63 5.73 -3.53 3.90
CA GLU A 63 5.61 -2.07 3.95
C GLU A 63 6.03 -1.52 5.32
N VAL A 64 5.55 -2.13 6.42
CA VAL A 64 5.96 -1.76 7.79
C VAL A 64 7.48 -1.83 7.93
N ARG A 65 8.12 -2.90 7.46
CA ARG A 65 9.59 -3.03 7.49
C ARG A 65 10.27 -1.92 6.69
N MET A 66 9.77 -1.56 5.51
CA MET A 66 10.33 -0.47 4.70
C MET A 66 10.22 0.88 5.43
N LEU A 67 9.09 1.14 6.11
CA LEU A 67 8.91 2.35 6.91
C LEU A 67 9.87 2.40 8.11
N ASP A 68 10.10 1.26 8.77
CA ASP A 68 11.07 1.16 9.87
C ASP A 68 12.51 1.40 9.39
N GLU A 69 12.85 0.87 8.21
CA GLU A 69 14.15 1.08 7.56
C GLU A 69 14.41 2.54 7.21
N ASP A 70 13.37 3.31 6.88
CA ASP A 70 13.45 4.72 6.54
C ASP A 70 13.20 5.67 7.72
N SER A 71 12.85 5.13 8.89
CA SER A 71 12.55 5.89 10.12
C SER A 71 13.67 6.88 10.48
N TRP A 72 14.92 6.56 10.16
CA TRP A 72 16.06 7.42 10.47
C TRP A 72 16.05 8.77 9.75
N MET A 73 15.37 8.90 8.62
CA MET A 73 15.27 10.14 7.85
C MET A 73 14.30 11.14 8.49
N PHE A 74 13.35 10.64 9.28
CA PHE A 74 12.31 11.44 9.91
C PHE A 74 12.59 11.72 11.39
N GLU A 75 13.46 10.92 12.00
CA GLU A 75 13.93 11.16 13.35
C GLU A 75 14.78 12.45 13.42
N GLY A 76 14.78 13.12 14.58
CA GLY A 76 15.53 14.36 14.78
C GLY A 76 17.04 14.22 14.51
N PRO A 77 17.80 15.33 14.48
CA PRO A 77 19.22 15.32 14.15
C PRO A 77 19.99 14.27 14.96
N ARG A 78 20.40 13.19 14.29
CA ARG A 78 21.14 12.09 14.93
C ARG A 78 22.55 12.51 15.36
N SER A 79 23.08 13.58 14.76
CA SER A 79 24.36 14.16 15.11
C SER A 79 24.19 15.55 15.74
N ARG A 80 24.80 15.74 16.91
CA ARG A 80 24.94 17.04 17.57
C ARG A 80 26.37 17.52 17.39
N ILE A 81 26.55 18.62 16.65
CA ILE A 81 27.86 19.25 16.49
C ILE A 81 28.18 20.00 17.79
N HIS A 82 29.16 19.51 18.54
CA HIS A 82 29.73 20.27 19.66
C HIS A 82 30.66 21.33 19.05
N LEU A 83 30.24 22.59 19.11
CA LEU A 83 31.04 23.71 18.65
C LEU A 83 32.29 23.82 19.54
N ILE A 84 33.43 23.36 19.03
CA ILE A 84 34.73 23.64 19.64
C ILE A 84 35.17 25.03 19.20
N THR A 85 34.90 26.03 20.02
CA THR A 85 35.53 27.35 19.89
C THR A 85 37.02 27.20 20.18
N ARG A 86 37.85 27.11 19.14
CA ARG A 86 39.30 27.25 19.29
C ARG A 86 39.64 28.73 19.48
N PRO A 87 40.42 29.11 20.51
CA PRO A 87 40.97 30.45 20.60
C PRO A 87 41.87 30.67 19.38
N GLY A 88 41.42 31.46 18.40
CA GLY A 88 42.21 31.84 17.22
C GLY A 88 41.64 31.52 15.83
N GLY A 89 40.36 31.12 15.67
CA GLY A 89 39.79 30.83 14.34
C GLY A 89 38.43 31.49 14.07
N LEU A 90 38.43 32.54 13.24
CA LEU A 90 37.30 33.14 12.50
C LEU A 90 35.89 33.05 13.13
N LEU A 91 35.65 33.90 14.15
CA LEU A 91 34.31 34.33 14.56
C LEU A 91 33.93 35.63 13.84
N SER A 92 33.37 35.51 12.64
CA SER A 92 32.36 36.41 12.06
C SER A 92 32.00 35.74 10.74
N LYS A 93 30.75 35.34 10.47
CA LYS A 93 29.73 36.23 9.90
C LYS A 93 28.30 35.69 10.04
N HIS A 94 28.06 34.60 10.79
CA HIS A 94 26.72 33.98 10.83
C HIS A 94 26.01 34.04 12.20
N ALA A 95 26.61 34.66 13.21
CA ALA A 95 25.98 34.80 14.54
C ALA A 95 24.90 35.92 14.59
N GLU A 96 24.79 36.75 13.55
CA GLU A 96 23.85 37.88 13.53
C GLU A 96 22.44 37.48 13.07
N THR A 97 22.30 36.41 12.28
CA THR A 97 21.00 36.02 11.70
C THR A 97 20.09 35.29 12.70
N MET A 98 20.63 34.72 13.79
CA MET A 98 19.82 34.08 14.83
C MET A 98 19.36 35.03 15.94
N LYS A 99 19.93 36.24 16.05
CA LYS A 99 19.46 37.25 17.02
C LYS A 99 18.38 38.19 16.49
N LEU A 100 18.22 38.30 15.16
CA LEU A 100 17.24 39.21 14.56
C LEU A 100 15.79 38.71 14.68
N THR A 101 15.56 37.40 14.72
CA THR A 101 14.19 36.83 14.83
C THR A 101 13.67 36.79 16.26
N GLN A 102 14.53 36.70 17.28
CA GLN A 102 14.08 36.75 18.68
C GLN A 102 13.76 38.18 19.15
N LYS A 103 14.42 39.21 18.59
CA LYS A 103 14.16 40.62 18.93
C LYS A 103 13.04 41.27 18.10
N ARG A 104 12.31 40.53 17.25
CA ARG A 104 11.10 41.03 16.58
C ARG A 104 9.82 40.72 17.36
N ASN A 105 9.79 39.62 18.13
CA ASN A 105 8.61 39.18 18.88
C ASN A 105 8.44 39.83 20.27
N GLN A 106 9.40 40.62 20.74
CA GLN A 106 9.31 41.35 22.02
C GLN A 106 8.77 42.79 21.86
N ASN A 107 8.60 43.27 20.62
CA ASN A 107 8.14 44.65 20.34
C ASN A 107 6.69 44.74 19.83
N ALA A 108 5.97 43.62 19.77
CA ALA A 108 4.54 43.59 19.39
C ALA A 108 3.58 43.61 20.59
N SER A 109 4.12 43.74 21.80
CA SER A 109 3.35 43.87 23.04
C SER A 109 3.98 44.99 23.86
N ILE A 110 3.69 46.23 23.49
CA ILE A 110 3.62 47.43 24.36
C ILE A 110 3.17 48.58 23.43
N LYS A 111 1.96 49.07 23.74
CA LYS A 111 1.23 50.24 23.21
C LYS A 111 0.48 50.07 21.89
#